data_AF-A0A380RXB9-F1
#
_entry.id   AF-A0A380RXB9-F1
#
_cell.length_a   1.000
_cell.length_b   1.000
_cell.length_c   1.000
_cell.angle_alpha   90.00
_cell.angle_beta   90.00
_cell.angle_gamma   90.00
#
_symmetry.space_group_name_H-M   'P 1'
#
loop_
_entity.id
_entity.type
_entity.pdbx_description
1 polymer ?
#
loop_
_entity_poly.entity_id
_entity_poly.type
_entity_poly.pdbx_seq_one_letter_code
_entity_poly.pdbx_strand_id
1 'polypeptide(L)'
;MISSLHHCDYTQKNRAFNCRMRNRYYEEVYYAFRALFPNEIAEAKDSTPEENNAWYQHLSKDIKRYERLLMTCLEYAQAAIFYGKAENSSLYSKDKRWGILQEEIFLVHFLQELLSTTRYVIARIDTDKVLQQWSGEMQGMKSSPVVYGFVSDIQGKLNTMNAGTIDEFKDLLKHVLDRFQIGNTLFGTVQDLQNFY
;
A
#
# COMPACT_ATOMS: atom_id res chain seq x y z
N MET A 1 37.98 -9.60 -32.46
CA MET A 1 37.28 -8.32 -32.23
C MET A 1 35.79 -8.60 -32.24
N ILE A 2 35.19 -8.78 -31.06
CA ILE A 2 33.74 -8.87 -30.91
C ILE A 2 33.30 -7.47 -30.52
N SER A 3 32.56 -6.79 -31.39
CA SER A 3 31.99 -5.50 -31.07
C SER A 3 31.08 -5.67 -29.86
N SER A 4 31.35 -4.93 -28.79
CA SER A 4 30.42 -4.73 -27.70
C SER A 4 29.21 -4.00 -28.28
N LEU A 5 28.18 -4.75 -28.63
CA LEU A 5 26.89 -4.21 -29.04
C LEU A 5 26.44 -3.13 -28.05
N HIS A 6 26.15 -1.94 -28.58
CA HIS A 6 25.51 -0.80 -27.94
C HIS A 6 24.15 -1.19 -27.33
N HIS A 7 24.16 -1.93 -26.22
CA HIS A 7 22.96 -2.22 -25.42
C HIS A 7 22.65 -1.11 -24.41
N CYS A 8 23.44 -0.04 -24.36
CA CYS A 8 23.29 1.08 -23.43
C CYS A 8 22.29 2.15 -23.92
N ASP A 9 22.08 2.29 -25.24
CA ASP A 9 21.36 3.44 -25.80
C ASP A 9 19.82 3.30 -25.80
N TYR A 10 19.27 2.08 -25.80
CA TYR A 10 17.80 1.89 -25.86
C TYR A 10 17.11 2.10 -24.51
N THR A 11 17.80 1.82 -23.40
CA THR A 11 17.23 1.91 -22.06
C THR A 11 17.27 3.34 -21.52
N GLN A 12 18.31 4.13 -21.85
CA GLN A 12 18.35 5.56 -21.57
C GLN A 12 17.25 6.35 -22.31
N LYS A 13 16.88 5.95 -23.53
CA LYS A 13 15.83 6.61 -24.34
C LYS A 13 14.46 6.68 -23.66
N ASN A 14 14.16 5.76 -22.75
CA ASN A 14 12.86 5.72 -22.07
C ASN A 14 12.88 6.28 -20.64
N ARG A 15 14.02 6.74 -20.10
CA ARG A 15 14.09 7.25 -18.71
C ARG A 15 13.18 8.45 -18.49
N ALA A 16 13.24 9.45 -19.37
CA ALA A 16 12.40 10.65 -19.25
C ALA A 16 10.90 10.31 -19.34
N PHE A 17 10.54 9.37 -20.22
CA PHE A 17 9.18 8.83 -20.30
C PHE A 17 8.77 8.13 -19.00
N ASN A 18 9.61 7.25 -18.47
CA ASN A 18 9.35 6.53 -17.22
C ASN A 18 9.25 7.47 -16.02
N CYS A 19 10.04 8.55 -15.95
CA CYS A 19 9.92 9.57 -14.91
C CYS A 19 8.57 10.31 -15.01
N ARG A 20 8.14 10.69 -16.23
CA ARG A 20 6.82 11.30 -16.44
C ARG A 20 5.69 10.36 -16.05
N MET A 21 5.78 9.08 -16.42
CA MET A 21 4.79 8.08 -16.03
C MET A 21 4.78 7.84 -14.53
N ARG A 22 5.95 7.69 -13.89
CA ARG A 22 6.07 7.62 -12.42
C ARG A 22 5.35 8.80 -11.76
N ASN A 23 5.58 10.02 -12.22
CA ASN A 23 4.97 11.21 -11.63
C ASN A 23 3.45 11.22 -11.79
N ARG A 24 2.95 10.92 -13.00
CA ARG A 24 1.52 10.76 -13.24
C ARG A 24 0.91 9.70 -12.33
N TYR A 25 1.51 8.52 -12.24
CA TYR A 25 0.99 7.45 -11.39
C TYR A 25 1.11 7.77 -9.91
N TYR A 26 2.09 8.56 -9.48
CA TYR A 26 2.18 9.03 -8.11
C TYR A 26 1.01 9.96 -7.75
N GLU A 27 0.60 10.84 -8.67
CA GLU A 27 -0.61 11.65 -8.49
C GLU A 27 -1.88 10.77 -8.40
N GLU A 28 -2.00 9.75 -9.26
CA GLU A 28 -3.11 8.78 -9.20
C GLU A 28 -3.12 8.02 -7.86
N VAL A 29 -1.95 7.61 -7.36
CA VAL A 29 -1.75 7.00 -6.03
C VAL A 29 -2.18 7.97 -4.93
N TYR A 30 -1.86 9.26 -5.03
CA TYR A 30 -2.27 10.28 -4.07
C TYR A 30 -3.79 10.42 -3.98
N TYR A 31 -4.49 10.49 -5.12
CA TYR A 31 -5.95 10.56 -5.11
C TYR A 31 -6.59 9.28 -4.56
N ALA A 32 -6.05 8.11 -4.93
CA ALA A 32 -6.52 6.83 -4.40
C ALA A 32 -6.26 6.70 -2.89
N PHE A 33 -5.12 7.19 -2.40
CA PHE A 33 -4.81 7.26 -0.98
C PHE A 33 -5.83 8.14 -0.24
N ARG A 34 -6.12 9.34 -0.76
CA ARG A 34 -7.12 10.25 -0.15
C ARG A 34 -8.52 9.63 -0.09
N ALA A 35 -8.87 8.79 -1.05
CA ALA A 35 -10.14 8.04 -1.01
C ALA A 35 -10.21 7.04 0.16
N LEU A 36 -9.08 6.47 0.62
CA LEU A 36 -9.07 5.58 1.79
C LEU A 36 -9.44 6.29 3.10
N PHE A 37 -9.28 7.61 3.14
CA PHE A 37 -9.54 8.46 4.30
C PHE A 37 -10.57 9.54 3.94
N PRO A 38 -11.87 9.20 3.80
CA PRO A 38 -12.89 10.23 3.74
C PRO A 38 -12.76 11.10 4.99
N ASN A 39 -12.66 12.43 4.81
CA ASN A 39 -12.29 13.45 5.80
C ASN A 39 -13.14 13.47 7.10
N GLU A 40 -14.09 12.56 7.27
CA GLU A 40 -15.10 12.56 8.32
C GLU A 40 -14.98 11.37 9.30
N ILE A 41 -14.33 10.25 8.93
CA ILE A 41 -14.44 9.00 9.72
C ILE A 41 -13.13 8.61 10.45
N ALA A 42 -11.96 9.00 9.92
CA ALA A 42 -10.68 8.66 10.54
C ALA A 42 -10.36 9.48 11.81
N GLU A 43 -11.01 10.63 12.00
CA GLU A 43 -10.78 11.56 13.12
C GLU A 43 -11.91 11.60 14.15
N ALA A 44 -13.07 11.00 13.84
CA ALA A 44 -14.22 10.98 14.75
C ALA A 44 -14.01 9.92 15.85
N LYS A 45 -13.53 10.37 17.01
CA LYS A 45 -13.40 9.54 18.24
C LYS A 45 -14.72 8.90 18.69
N ASP A 46 -15.86 9.46 18.28
CA ASP A 46 -17.21 9.03 18.66
C ASP A 46 -18.00 8.51 17.45
N SER A 47 -17.37 7.70 16.59
CA SER A 47 -18.05 7.12 15.43
C SER A 47 -19.01 5.99 15.83
N THR A 48 -20.23 6.01 15.28
CA THR A 48 -21.25 4.99 15.57
C THR A 48 -20.85 3.62 14.98
N PRO A 49 -21.38 2.49 15.50
CA PRO A 49 -21.12 1.17 14.93
C PRO A 49 -21.47 1.07 13.43
N GLU A 50 -22.54 1.73 12.99
CA GLU A 50 -22.95 1.80 11.59
C GLU A 50 -21.92 2.53 10.72
N GLU A 51 -21.41 3.67 11.19
CA GLU A 51 -20.38 4.46 10.49
C GLU A 51 -19.07 3.68 10.38
N ASN A 52 -18.66 3.01 11.46
CA ASN A 52 -17.46 2.17 11.50
C ASN A 52 -17.57 1.00 10.51
N ASN A 53 -18.74 0.36 10.41
CA ASN A 53 -18.98 -0.69 9.43
C ASN A 53 -18.99 -0.17 7.99
N ALA A 54 -19.62 0.98 7.74
CA ALA A 54 -19.64 1.61 6.42
C ALA A 54 -18.21 1.97 5.96
N TRP A 55 -17.40 2.52 6.87
CA TRP A 55 -15.99 2.79 6.63
C TRP A 55 -15.19 1.52 6.32
N TYR A 56 -15.39 0.45 7.10
CA TYR A 56 -14.67 -0.80 6.85
C TYR A 56 -14.99 -1.41 5.47
N GLN A 57 -16.26 -1.36 5.08
CA GLN A 57 -16.68 -1.80 3.74
C GLN A 57 -16.06 -0.95 2.62
N HIS A 58 -16.02 0.37 2.82
CA HIS A 58 -15.36 1.30 1.91
C HIS A 58 -13.86 0.99 1.77
N LEU A 59 -13.17 0.89 2.91
CA LEU A 59 -11.75 0.55 2.99
C LEU A 59 -11.45 -0.75 2.24
N SER A 60 -12.22 -1.81 2.50
CA SER A 60 -11.98 -3.11 1.89
C SER A 60 -12.08 -3.09 0.35
N LYS A 61 -12.87 -2.17 -0.21
CA LYS A 61 -13.02 -2.02 -1.65
C LYS A 61 -11.88 -1.19 -2.24
N ASP A 62 -11.59 -0.04 -1.63
CA ASP A 62 -10.71 0.96 -2.23
C ASP A 62 -9.23 0.66 -2.03
N ILE A 63 -8.86 -0.07 -0.97
CA ILE A 63 -7.47 -0.45 -0.73
C ILE A 63 -6.88 -1.30 -1.86
N LYS A 64 -7.71 -2.12 -2.53
CA LYS A 64 -7.28 -2.93 -3.69
C LYS A 64 -7.01 -2.06 -4.92
N ARG A 65 -7.75 -0.95 -5.08
CA ARG A 65 -7.48 0.02 -6.14
C ARG A 65 -6.18 0.78 -5.87
N TYR A 66 -6.00 1.20 -4.62
CA TYR A 66 -4.78 1.86 -4.16
C TYR A 66 -3.53 0.98 -4.40
N GLU A 67 -3.58 -0.30 -4.03
CA GLU A 67 -2.49 -1.27 -4.21
C GLU A 67 -2.06 -1.41 -5.67
N ARG A 68 -3.02 -1.53 -6.60
CA ARG A 68 -2.71 -1.63 -8.04
C ARG A 68 -2.00 -0.39 -8.57
N LEU A 69 -2.50 0.81 -8.23
CA LEU A 69 -1.88 2.06 -8.68
C LEU A 69 -0.48 2.23 -8.11
N LEU A 70 -0.28 1.84 -6.85
CA LEU A 70 1.02 1.88 -6.19
C LEU A 70 2.02 0.92 -6.85
N MET A 71 1.57 -0.28 -7.20
CA MET A 71 2.38 -1.24 -7.96
C MET A 71 2.79 -0.68 -9.32
N THR A 72 1.87 -0.08 -10.08
CA THR A 72 2.20 0.56 -11.36
C THR A 72 3.16 1.74 -11.20
N CYS A 73 2.97 2.59 -10.19
CA CYS A 73 3.91 3.67 -9.88
C CYS A 73 5.33 3.14 -9.60
N LEU A 74 5.42 2.08 -8.79
CA LEU A 74 6.68 1.41 -8.47
C LEU A 74 7.35 0.82 -9.72
N GLU A 75 6.60 0.14 -10.58
CA GLU A 75 7.12 -0.43 -11.84
C GLU A 75 7.79 0.64 -12.71
N TYR A 76 7.12 1.78 -12.91
CA TYR A 76 7.71 2.89 -13.68
C TYR A 76 8.89 3.55 -12.97
N ALA A 77 8.87 3.64 -11.64
CA ALA A 77 10.02 4.12 -10.87
C ALA A 77 11.24 3.20 -11.06
N GLN A 78 11.06 1.89 -10.89
CA GLN A 78 12.11 0.89 -11.12
C GLN A 78 12.60 0.90 -12.57
N ALA A 79 11.71 1.05 -13.54
CA ALA A 79 12.08 1.14 -14.95
C ALA A 79 12.87 2.43 -15.27
N ALA A 80 12.59 3.54 -14.59
CA ALA A 80 13.32 4.80 -14.74
C ALA A 80 14.74 4.73 -14.19
N ILE A 81 14.94 3.99 -13.10
CA ILE A 81 16.16 4.04 -12.29
C ILE A 81 17.05 2.81 -12.50
N PHE A 82 16.46 1.62 -12.52
CA PHE A 82 17.19 0.36 -12.66
C PHE A 82 17.09 -0.25 -14.05
N TYR A 83 16.38 0.41 -14.98
CA TYR A 83 16.17 -0.08 -16.34
C TYR A 83 15.62 -1.53 -16.39
N GLY A 84 14.80 -1.89 -15.39
CA GLY A 84 14.24 -3.25 -15.25
C GLY A 84 15.26 -4.33 -14.85
N LYS A 85 16.46 -3.97 -14.38
CA LYS A 85 17.57 -4.91 -14.13
C LYS A 85 18.04 -5.07 -12.68
N ALA A 86 17.34 -4.56 -11.66
CA ALA A 86 17.74 -4.85 -10.28
C ALA A 86 16.57 -4.91 -9.30
N GLU A 87 16.38 -6.07 -8.68
CA GLU A 87 15.59 -6.23 -7.45
C GLU A 87 16.39 -5.75 -6.22
N ASN A 88 17.73 -5.71 -6.29
CA ASN A 88 18.63 -5.40 -5.18
C ASN A 88 19.73 -4.40 -5.59
N SER A 89 19.40 -3.11 -5.70
CA SER A 89 20.42 -2.06 -5.78
C SER A 89 20.77 -1.57 -4.36
N SER A 90 22.02 -1.18 -4.11
CA SER A 90 22.37 -0.52 -2.86
C SER A 90 21.69 0.84 -2.76
N LEU A 91 21.15 1.17 -1.57
CA LEU A 91 20.53 2.47 -1.24
C LEU A 91 21.36 3.69 -1.66
N TYR A 92 22.69 3.53 -1.75
CA TYR A 92 23.61 4.57 -2.16
C TYR A 92 24.30 4.19 -3.46
N SER A 93 24.09 4.98 -4.51
CA SER A 93 24.93 4.91 -5.70
C SER A 93 26.26 5.60 -5.42
N LYS A 94 27.37 4.89 -5.66
CA LYS A 94 28.72 5.50 -5.73
C LYS A 94 28.98 6.16 -7.09
N ASP A 95 28.12 5.92 -8.07
CA ASP A 95 28.34 6.31 -9.46
C ASP A 95 27.46 7.53 -9.81
N LYS A 96 28.06 8.72 -9.71
CA LYS A 96 27.43 9.99 -10.14
C LYS A 96 27.33 10.14 -11.66
N ARG A 97 27.93 9.21 -12.43
CA ARG A 97 28.06 9.34 -13.89
C ARG A 97 26.74 9.26 -14.67
N TRP A 98 25.68 8.73 -14.08
CA TRP A 98 24.45 8.37 -14.81
C TRP A 98 23.25 9.30 -14.58
N GLY A 99 23.41 10.41 -13.86
CA GLY A 99 22.33 11.39 -13.65
C GLY A 99 21.12 10.85 -12.86
N ILE A 100 21.29 9.71 -12.18
CA ILE A 100 20.31 9.13 -11.25
C ILE A 100 20.54 9.76 -9.87
N LEU A 101 19.49 10.30 -9.29
CA LEU A 101 19.53 10.94 -7.98
C LEU A 101 19.46 9.89 -6.87
N GLN A 102 20.09 10.14 -5.73
CA GLN A 102 20.00 9.22 -4.58
C GLN A 102 18.56 9.17 -4.04
N GLU A 103 17.88 10.31 -4.11
CA GLU A 103 16.49 10.53 -3.77
C GLU A 103 15.56 9.67 -4.65
N GLU A 104 15.92 9.44 -5.91
CA GLU A 104 15.18 8.56 -6.81
C GLU A 104 15.28 7.09 -6.39
N ILE A 105 16.49 6.62 -6.04
CA ILE A 105 16.71 5.26 -5.52
C ILE A 105 15.94 5.07 -4.21
N PHE A 106 16.01 6.06 -3.32
CA PHE A 106 15.27 6.05 -2.07
C PHE A 106 13.76 6.03 -2.29
N LEU A 107 13.24 6.77 -3.29
CA LEU A 107 11.83 6.75 -3.66
C LEU A 107 11.38 5.35 -4.08
N VAL A 108 12.19 4.61 -4.84
CA VAL A 108 11.84 3.22 -5.21
C VAL A 108 11.71 2.33 -3.99
N HIS A 109 12.71 2.34 -3.11
CA HIS A 109 12.66 1.54 -1.87
C HIS A 109 11.50 1.96 -0.98
N PHE A 110 11.22 3.25 -0.90
CA PHE A 110 10.08 3.77 -0.16
C PHE A 110 8.75 3.24 -0.73
N LEU A 111 8.57 3.28 -2.05
CA LEU A 111 7.37 2.74 -2.72
C LEU A 111 7.23 1.22 -2.52
N GLN A 112 8.34 0.47 -2.48
CA GLN A 112 8.34 -0.96 -2.16
C GLN A 112 7.81 -1.22 -0.74
N GLU A 113 8.30 -0.47 0.25
CA GLU A 113 7.85 -0.61 1.64
C GLU A 113 6.39 -0.19 1.83
N LEU A 114 5.97 0.88 1.17
CA LEU A 114 4.57 1.32 1.17
C LEU A 114 3.65 0.24 0.56
N LEU A 115 4.08 -0.41 -0.52
CA LEU A 115 3.34 -1.49 -1.16
C LEU A 115 3.26 -2.73 -0.26
N SER A 116 4.37 -3.09 0.39
CA SER A 116 4.43 -4.18 1.36
C SER A 116 3.43 -3.96 2.52
N THR A 117 3.41 -2.75 3.08
CA THR A 117 2.46 -2.36 4.13
C THR A 117 1.02 -2.46 3.67
N THR A 118 0.74 -1.97 2.47
CA THR A 118 -0.61 -2.00 1.89
C THR A 118 -1.10 -3.44 1.70
N ARG A 119 -0.23 -4.33 1.20
CA ARG A 119 -0.53 -5.75 1.02
C ARG A 119 -0.77 -6.46 2.35
N TYR A 120 -0.04 -6.09 3.40
CA TYR A 120 -0.29 -6.59 4.75
C TYR A 120 -1.71 -6.23 5.22
N VAL A 121 -2.14 -4.98 5.05
CA VAL A 121 -3.50 -4.56 5.41
C VAL A 121 -4.56 -5.32 4.61
N ILE A 122 -4.35 -5.51 3.30
CA ILE A 122 -5.24 -6.32 2.45
C ILE A 122 -5.35 -7.75 2.98
N ALA A 123 -4.22 -8.40 3.27
CA ALA A 123 -4.21 -9.76 3.79
C ALA A 123 -4.93 -9.86 5.14
N ARG A 124 -4.79 -8.84 6.00
CA ARG A 124 -5.48 -8.76 7.29
C ARG A 124 -6.99 -8.61 7.14
N ILE A 125 -7.46 -7.81 6.16
CA ILE A 125 -8.88 -7.68 5.78
C ILE A 125 -9.44 -9.01 5.27
N ASP A 126 -8.70 -9.67 4.37
CA ASP A 126 -9.16 -10.96 3.82
C ASP A 126 -9.20 -12.04 4.92
N THR A 127 -8.26 -12.02 5.87
CA THR A 127 -8.29 -12.88 7.06
C THR A 127 -9.52 -12.60 7.93
N ASP A 128 -9.83 -11.34 8.18
CA ASP A 128 -11.00 -10.94 8.97
C ASP A 128 -12.31 -11.43 8.35
N LYS A 129 -12.45 -11.33 7.03
CA LYS A 129 -13.63 -11.84 6.31
C LYS A 129 -13.85 -13.34 6.50
N VAL A 130 -12.77 -14.13 6.46
CA VAL A 130 -12.85 -15.58 6.70
C VAL A 130 -13.30 -15.86 8.13
N LEU A 131 -12.79 -15.12 9.12
CA LEU A 131 -13.16 -15.28 10.52
C LEU A 131 -14.61 -14.87 10.79
N GLN A 132 -15.10 -13.81 10.14
CA GLN A 132 -16.50 -13.41 10.19
C GLN A 132 -17.41 -14.47 9.57
N GLN A 133 -17.01 -15.06 8.44
CA GLN A 133 -17.75 -16.16 7.81
C GLN A 133 -17.86 -17.37 8.75
N TRP A 134 -16.75 -17.80 9.37
CA TRP A 134 -16.77 -18.89 10.34
C TRP A 134 -17.67 -18.59 11.54
N SER A 135 -17.64 -17.37 12.06
CA SER A 135 -18.54 -16.95 13.14
C SER A 135 -20.01 -17.07 12.74
N GLY A 136 -20.36 -16.66 11.51
CA GLY A 136 -21.72 -16.79 10.97
C GLY A 136 -22.16 -18.25 10.75
N GLU A 137 -21.28 -19.10 10.23
CA GLU A 137 -21.55 -20.54 10.07
C GLU A 137 -21.76 -21.23 11.43
N MET A 138 -20.94 -20.90 12.43
CA MET A 138 -21.08 -21.43 13.80
C MET A 138 -22.39 -20.96 14.48
N GLN A 139 -22.87 -19.75 14.18
CA GLN A 139 -24.20 -19.29 14.61
C GLN A 139 -25.31 -20.13 13.99
N GLY A 140 -25.22 -20.44 12.70
CA GLY A 140 -26.19 -21.28 11.99
C GLY A 140 -26.28 -22.71 12.52
N MET A 141 -25.19 -23.25 13.09
CA MET A 141 -25.16 -24.57 13.71
C MET A 141 -25.86 -24.64 15.08
N LYS A 142 -26.16 -23.51 15.72
CA LYS A 142 -26.94 -23.45 16.97
C LYS A 142 -28.44 -23.54 16.67
N SER A 143 -28.92 -24.72 16.26
CA SER A 143 -30.36 -25.03 16.18
C SER A 143 -31.03 -25.18 17.55
N SER A 144 -30.26 -25.13 18.64
CA SER A 144 -30.72 -25.05 20.03
C SER A 144 -29.68 -24.30 20.88
N PRO A 145 -30.08 -23.61 21.96
CA PRO A 145 -29.18 -22.76 22.73
C PRO A 145 -28.28 -23.63 23.62
N VAL A 146 -27.22 -24.16 23.02
CA VAL A 146 -26.16 -24.82 23.78
C VAL A 146 -25.32 -23.71 24.41
N VAL A 147 -25.57 -23.46 25.70
CA VAL A 147 -24.94 -22.38 26.50
C VAL A 147 -23.45 -22.70 26.79
N TYR A 148 -23.05 -23.96 26.73
CA TYR A 148 -21.69 -24.44 27.07
C TYR A 148 -21.16 -25.49 26.09
N GLY A 149 -19.90 -25.38 25.67
CA GLY A 149 -19.22 -26.32 24.80
C GLY A 149 -18.16 -25.67 23.89
N PHE A 150 -17.37 -26.50 23.19
CA PHE A 150 -16.28 -26.03 22.32
C PHE A 150 -16.72 -24.94 21.33
N VAL A 151 -17.87 -25.11 20.67
CA VAL A 151 -18.39 -24.15 19.68
C VAL A 151 -18.79 -22.82 20.33
N SER A 152 -19.40 -22.82 21.53
CA SER A 152 -19.73 -21.58 22.23
C SER A 152 -18.49 -20.84 22.70
N ASP A 153 -17.44 -21.57 23.12
CA ASP A 153 -16.19 -20.98 23.59
C ASP A 153 -15.41 -20.32 22.44
N ILE A 154 -15.32 -21.00 21.29
CA ILE A 154 -14.69 -20.44 20.09
C ILE A 154 -15.46 -19.23 19.59
N GLN A 155 -16.80 -19.30 19.58
CA GLN A 155 -17.62 -18.15 19.19
C GLN A 155 -17.43 -16.96 20.14
N GLY A 156 -17.33 -17.20 21.46
CA GLY A 156 -17.02 -16.16 22.43
C GLY A 156 -15.70 -15.44 22.11
N LYS A 157 -14.65 -16.21 21.81
CA LYS A 157 -13.34 -15.66 21.41
C LYS A 157 -13.39 -14.88 20.10
N LEU A 158 -14.10 -15.39 19.09
CA LEU A 158 -14.30 -14.69 17.81
C LEU A 158 -15.05 -13.37 18.00
N ASN A 159 -16.07 -13.32 18.85
CA ASN A 159 -16.79 -12.09 19.16
C ASN A 159 -15.90 -11.05 19.87
N THR A 160 -15.10 -11.49 20.85
CA THR A 160 -14.13 -10.59 21.53
C THR A 160 -13.10 -10.04 20.54
N MET A 161 -12.59 -10.86 19.64
CA MET A 161 -11.65 -10.43 18.61
C MET A 161 -12.31 -9.43 17.63
N ASN A 162 -13.51 -9.74 17.13
CA ASN A 162 -14.23 -8.85 16.21
C ASN A 162 -14.51 -7.46 16.82
N ALA A 163 -14.69 -7.37 18.14
CA ALA A 163 -14.91 -6.10 18.82
C ALA A 163 -13.69 -5.15 18.73
N GLY A 164 -12.47 -5.68 18.61
CA GLY A 164 -11.24 -4.88 18.50
C GLY A 164 -10.73 -4.68 17.07
N THR A 165 -11.30 -5.39 16.08
CA THR A 165 -10.84 -5.39 14.69
C THR A 165 -10.83 -4.00 14.05
N ILE A 166 -11.85 -3.16 14.33
CA ILE A 166 -11.96 -1.84 13.70
C ILE A 166 -10.87 -0.89 14.20
N ASP A 167 -10.59 -0.90 15.50
CA ASP A 167 -9.52 -0.09 16.08
C ASP A 167 -8.15 -0.53 15.56
N GLU A 168 -7.92 -1.85 15.43
CA GLU A 168 -6.72 -2.40 14.78
C GLU A 168 -6.57 -1.85 13.35
N PHE A 169 -7.62 -1.87 12.53
CA PHE A 169 -7.54 -1.34 11.16
C PHE A 169 -7.31 0.17 11.12
N LYS A 170 -7.88 0.94 12.05
CA LYS A 170 -7.62 2.38 12.18
C LYS A 170 -6.14 2.64 12.48
N ASP A 171 -5.55 1.87 13.40
CA ASP A 171 -4.12 1.96 13.73
C ASP A 171 -3.22 1.55 12.57
N LEU A 172 -3.54 0.45 11.88
CA LEU A 172 -2.80 0.02 10.69
C LEU A 172 -2.82 1.08 9.58
N LEU A 173 -3.98 1.72 9.36
CA LEU A 173 -4.09 2.79 8.38
C LEU A 173 -3.38 4.07 8.79
N LYS A 174 -3.31 4.38 10.09
CA LYS A 174 -2.49 5.47 10.59
C LYS A 174 -1.01 5.28 10.20
N HIS A 175 -0.48 4.06 10.31
CA HIS A 175 0.87 3.76 9.83
C HIS A 175 1.03 3.96 8.32
N VAL A 176 0.01 3.63 7.52
CA VAL A 176 0.03 3.90 6.07
C VAL A 176 0.01 5.40 5.80
N LEU A 177 -0.78 6.18 6.56
CA LEU A 177 -0.84 7.64 6.47
C LEU A 177 0.51 8.29 6.79
N ASP A 178 1.11 7.94 7.93
CA ASP A 178 2.39 8.51 8.36
C ASP A 178 3.49 8.23 7.33
N ARG A 179 3.53 7.00 6.79
CA ARG A 179 4.43 6.65 5.69
C ARG A 179 4.12 7.51 4.47
N PHE A 180 2.87 7.59 4.05
CA PHE A 180 2.49 8.34 2.85
C PHE A 180 2.89 9.82 2.90
N GLN A 181 2.83 10.46 4.07
CA GLN A 181 3.30 11.83 4.26
C GLN A 181 4.82 11.99 4.02
N ILE A 182 5.61 11.02 4.47
CA ILE A 182 7.06 10.95 4.16
C ILE A 182 7.25 10.79 2.65
N GLY A 183 6.48 9.91 2.03
CA GLY A 183 6.49 9.70 0.57
C GLY A 183 6.23 10.98 -0.21
N ASN A 184 5.23 11.78 0.19
CA ASN A 184 4.89 13.04 -0.48
C ASN A 184 6.05 14.05 -0.40
N THR A 185 6.71 14.13 0.76
CA THR A 185 7.88 15.00 0.94
C THR A 185 9.03 14.58 0.02
N LEU A 186 9.29 13.27 -0.05
CA LEU A 186 10.32 12.70 -0.91
C LEU A 186 10.01 12.92 -2.39
N PHE A 187 8.76 12.68 -2.80
CA PHE A 187 8.33 12.87 -4.18
C PHE A 187 8.46 14.34 -4.62
N GLY A 188 8.05 15.29 -3.78
CA GLY A 188 8.24 16.72 -4.05
C GLY A 188 9.71 17.07 -4.24
N THR A 189 10.59 16.56 -3.38
CA THR A 189 12.04 16.75 -3.50
C THR A 189 12.59 16.21 -4.83
N VAL A 190 12.18 15.01 -5.23
CA VAL A 190 12.59 14.41 -6.51
C VAL A 190 12.08 15.25 -7.70
N GLN A 191 10.83 15.72 -7.65
CA GLN A 191 10.25 16.53 -8.71
C GLN A 191 10.96 17.88 -8.86
N ASP A 192 11.27 18.55 -7.74
CA ASP A 192 12.03 19.80 -7.75
C ASP A 192 13.41 19.58 -8.38
N LEU A 193 14.15 18.56 -7.94
CA LEU A 193 15.47 18.24 -8.49
C LEU A 193 15.41 17.90 -9.98
N GLN A 194 14.37 17.20 -10.45
CA GLN A 194 14.19 16.89 -11.86
C GLN A 194 13.91 18.12 -12.73
N ASN A 195 13.33 19.18 -12.19
CA ASN A 195 13.10 20.43 -12.94
C ASN A 195 14.41 21.22 -13.18
N PHE A 196 15.49 20.90 -12.46
CA PHE A 196 16.80 21.54 -12.60
C PHE A 196 17.79 20.77 -13.50
N TYR A 197 17.42 19.58 -13.97
CA TYR A 197 18.23 18.71 -14.85
C TYR A 197 17.67 18.69 -16.28
#